data_AF-A0A8J7MZ01-F1
#
_entry.id   AF-A0A8J7MZ01-F1
#
_cell.length_a   1.000
_cell.length_b   1.000
_cell.length_c   1.000
_cell.angle_alpha   90.00
_cell.angle_beta   90.00
_cell.angle_gamma   90.00
#
_symmetry.space_group_name_H-M   'P 1'
#
loop_
_entity.id
_entity.type
_entity.pdbx_description
1 polymer ?
#
loop_
_entity_poly.entity_id
_entity_poly.type
_entity_poly.pdbx_seq_one_letter_code
_entity_poly.pdbx_strand_id
1 'polypeptide(L)'
;MKKTFLAMGLLALCSVSFVSCGGGNGSKTQDASETVADDKGVLADLVDVYVDMAKLELDLEEKYAKNDISGDGFQKYQAKLQEYEKKAKELGATYEGKPIKFESSEGLGITFADGVIAKVNAGRALQVNFRAKPSAEVDPVYAYFLDANNNLVLKTVGNYRKSDGMVDVTLRMAVKGMRKTTPVESWKKIATITKIMVVTKDEYNAGVVPAAANGATKKVEAQSASKFVMTDKGVDKITLGADINKLPKSVEGLYDKVVVKSEYNAMEDETTTTATFTLKGKEVMTAMADEANKVCYVAVQAPGVGVKIGNATFEVGAPVNEVLKANGVKKDDTYAAVYGKVQFEADVNNKVCNISVGSAW
;
A
#
# COMPACT_ATOMS: atom_id res chain seq x y z
N MET A 1 16.77 46.32 51.94
CA MET A 1 17.66 45.67 52.93
C MET A 1 18.17 44.36 52.33
N LYS A 2 19.51 44.21 52.28
CA LYS A 2 20.37 42.99 52.31
C LYS A 2 20.01 41.82 51.36
N LYS A 3 20.85 41.51 50.33
CA LYS A 3 22.06 40.62 50.34
C LYS A 3 21.66 39.15 50.69
N THR A 4 22.10 38.05 50.04
CA THR A 4 23.42 37.67 49.50
C THR A 4 23.36 36.19 49.01
N PHE A 5 24.08 35.86 47.92
CA PHE A 5 25.02 34.71 47.67
C PHE A 5 24.55 33.23 47.87
N LEU A 6 24.73 32.28 46.92
CA LEU A 6 25.93 31.63 46.30
C LEU A 6 26.47 30.43 47.10
N ALA A 7 26.48 29.22 46.50
CA ALA A 7 27.45 28.10 46.63
C ALA A 7 26.84 26.85 45.93
N MET A 8 27.37 26.29 44.84
CA MET A 8 28.66 25.58 44.64
C MET A 8 28.70 24.19 45.30
N GLY A 9 28.78 23.15 44.47
CA GLY A 9 28.97 21.76 44.87
C GLY A 9 29.43 20.91 43.67
N LEU A 10 30.73 20.66 43.62
CA LEU A 10 31.53 19.91 42.64
C LEU A 10 31.80 18.47 43.17
N LEU A 11 32.16 17.54 42.28
CA LEU A 11 32.74 16.18 42.50
C LEU A 11 31.71 15.05 42.73
N ALA A 12 31.84 13.83 42.20
CA ALA A 12 33.05 13.10 41.82
C ALA A 12 32.82 12.05 40.71
N LEU A 13 33.87 11.82 39.92
CA LEU A 13 34.12 10.59 39.17
C LEU A 13 34.24 9.39 40.12
N CYS A 14 33.71 8.24 39.70
CA CYS A 14 34.26 6.93 40.06
C CYS A 14 34.16 6.00 38.84
N SER A 15 35.23 5.98 38.06
CA SER A 15 35.66 4.85 37.24
C SER A 15 36.03 3.66 38.13
N VAL A 16 35.49 2.48 37.85
CA VAL A 16 36.09 1.21 38.27
C VAL A 16 36.28 0.36 37.01
N SER A 17 37.53 0.34 36.54
CA SER A 17 38.07 -0.73 35.70
C SER A 17 38.84 -1.64 36.64
N PHE A 18 38.72 -2.97 36.55
CA PHE A 18 39.84 -3.93 36.62
C PHE A 18 39.34 -5.38 36.38
N VAL A 19 39.94 -6.01 35.34
CA VAL A 19 40.53 -7.37 35.30
C VAL A 19 39.56 -8.56 35.20
N SER A 20 39.42 -9.21 34.03
CA SER A 20 40.32 -10.17 33.34
C SER A 20 40.55 -11.48 34.09
N CYS A 21 39.94 -12.59 33.60
CA CYS A 21 40.58 -13.88 33.34
C CYS A 21 39.56 -14.94 32.88
N GLY A 22 39.93 -15.74 31.88
CA GLY A 22 39.46 -17.12 31.74
C GLY A 22 38.54 -17.40 30.55
N GLY A 23 39.09 -17.98 29.49
CA GLY A 23 38.34 -18.55 28.38
C GLY A 23 37.61 -19.85 28.72
N GLY A 24 36.72 -20.27 27.82
CA GLY A 24 36.06 -21.57 27.88
C GLY A 24 34.90 -21.67 26.90
N ASN A 25 35.11 -22.42 25.80
CA ASN A 25 34.05 -22.89 24.90
C ASN A 25 32.94 -23.60 25.71
N GLY A 26 31.68 -23.25 25.46
CA GLY A 26 30.55 -23.96 26.05
C GLY A 26 29.20 -23.37 25.66
N SER A 27 28.59 -23.96 24.64
CA SER A 27 27.17 -23.85 24.29
C SER A 27 26.26 -23.72 25.53
N LYS A 28 25.49 -22.62 25.60
CA LYS A 28 24.16 -22.58 26.22
C LYS A 28 23.29 -21.60 25.44
N THR A 29 22.25 -22.17 24.84
CA THR A 29 21.01 -21.53 24.42
C THR A 29 20.70 -20.26 25.23
N GLN A 30 20.74 -19.10 24.57
CA GLN A 30 19.99 -17.94 25.05
C GLN A 30 18.53 -18.24 24.78
N ASP A 31 17.79 -18.51 25.86
CA ASP A 31 16.34 -18.41 25.87
C ASP A 31 15.98 -17.04 25.28
N ALA A 32 15.40 -17.08 24.08
CA ALA A 32 14.64 -15.98 23.55
C ALA A 32 13.44 -15.82 24.48
N SER A 33 13.59 -14.95 25.48
CA SER A 33 12.45 -14.33 26.14
C SER A 33 11.62 -13.68 25.03
N GLU A 34 10.52 -14.31 24.64
CA GLU A 34 9.45 -13.71 23.85
C GLU A 34 9.02 -12.43 24.56
N THR A 35 9.62 -11.31 24.18
CA THR A 35 8.97 -10.01 24.34
C THR A 35 7.83 -10.02 23.33
N VAL A 36 6.62 -10.36 23.81
CA VAL A 36 5.37 -9.98 23.16
C VAL A 36 5.44 -8.46 22.99
N ALA A 37 5.78 -8.01 21.79
CA ALA A 37 5.75 -6.60 21.46
C ALA A 37 4.27 -6.20 21.52
N ASP A 38 3.91 -5.36 22.50
CA ASP A 38 2.63 -4.65 22.49
C ASP A 38 2.49 -4.00 21.09
N ASP A 39 1.40 -4.28 20.36
CA ASP A 39 1.04 -3.68 19.05
C ASP A 39 0.75 -2.16 19.13
N LYS A 40 1.42 -1.44 20.04
CA LYS A 40 1.25 -0.02 20.30
C LYS A 40 2.03 0.77 19.27
N GLY A 41 1.30 1.52 18.47
CA GLY A 41 1.83 2.48 17.51
C GLY A 41 2.35 3.76 18.15
N VAL A 42 2.95 4.62 17.32
CA VAL A 42 3.64 5.85 17.72
C VAL A 42 2.72 6.93 18.29
N LEU A 43 1.40 6.74 18.30
CA LEU A 43 0.41 7.63 18.89
C LEU A 43 -0.48 6.94 19.94
N ALA A 44 -0.19 5.69 20.32
CA ALA A 44 -1.11 4.83 21.07
C ALA A 44 -1.70 5.51 22.32
N ASP A 45 -0.85 6.03 23.22
CA ASP A 45 -1.34 6.63 24.48
C ASP A 45 -2.21 7.88 24.24
N LEU A 46 -1.90 8.65 23.20
CA LEU A 46 -2.71 9.83 22.85
C LEU A 46 -4.07 9.38 22.30
N VAL A 47 -4.07 8.35 21.45
CA VAL A 47 -5.28 7.80 20.83
C VAL A 47 -6.19 7.14 21.87
N ASP A 48 -5.65 6.50 22.91
CA ASP A 48 -6.45 5.91 23.99
C ASP A 48 -7.31 6.96 24.69
N VAL A 49 -6.78 8.18 24.89
CA VAL A 49 -7.58 9.30 25.43
C VAL A 49 -8.74 9.64 24.50
N TYR A 50 -8.53 9.63 23.19
CA TYR A 50 -9.58 9.87 22.20
C TYR A 50 -10.60 8.72 22.09
N VAL A 51 -10.17 7.47 22.29
CA VAL A 51 -11.05 6.29 22.41
C VAL A 51 -11.99 6.48 23.61
N ASP A 52 -11.48 6.91 24.74
CA ASP A 52 -12.28 7.13 25.96
C ASP A 52 -13.25 8.31 25.80
N MET A 53 -12.82 9.40 25.15
CA MET A 53 -13.73 10.49 24.76
C MET A 53 -14.86 10.01 23.85
N ALA A 54 -14.54 9.18 22.84
CA ALA A 54 -15.53 8.70 21.88
C ALA A 54 -16.55 7.75 22.53
N LYS A 55 -16.12 6.88 23.45
CA LYS A 55 -17.02 6.04 24.25
C LYS A 55 -17.93 6.87 25.15
N LEU A 56 -17.38 7.92 25.76
CA LEU A 56 -18.15 8.84 26.61
C LEU A 56 -19.26 9.53 25.79
N GLU A 57 -18.94 10.05 24.60
CA GLU A 57 -19.95 10.64 23.68
C GLU A 57 -21.01 9.62 23.26
N LEU A 58 -20.62 8.38 22.94
CA LEU A 58 -21.57 7.32 22.56
C LEU A 58 -22.56 6.99 23.69
N ASP A 59 -22.08 6.84 24.92
CA ASP A 59 -22.92 6.62 26.11
C ASP A 59 -23.93 7.77 26.31
N LEU A 60 -23.51 9.01 26.04
CA LEU A 60 -24.41 10.15 26.08
C LEU A 60 -25.47 10.10 24.98
N GLU A 61 -25.10 9.78 23.74
CA GLU A 61 -26.03 9.66 22.60
C GLU A 61 -27.10 8.58 22.88
N GLU A 62 -26.71 7.44 23.43
CA GLU A 62 -27.64 6.36 23.80
C GLU A 62 -28.61 6.79 24.91
N LYS A 63 -28.12 7.51 25.92
CA LYS A 63 -28.97 8.05 27.01
C LYS A 63 -29.95 9.10 26.49
N TYR A 64 -29.51 10.00 25.59
CA TYR A 64 -30.41 10.95 24.94
C TYR A 64 -31.49 10.24 24.12
N ALA A 65 -31.13 9.22 23.33
CA ALA A 65 -32.09 8.47 22.52
C ALA A 65 -33.17 7.77 23.36
N LYS A 66 -32.86 7.39 24.60
CA LYS A 66 -33.77 6.76 25.56
C LYS A 66 -34.51 7.76 26.47
N ASN A 67 -34.27 9.07 26.31
CA ASN A 67 -34.72 10.12 27.24
C ASN A 67 -34.28 9.88 28.70
N ASP A 68 -33.12 9.24 28.88
CA ASP A 68 -32.59 8.75 30.17
C ASP A 68 -31.40 9.61 30.66
N ILE A 69 -31.44 10.91 30.38
CA ILE A 69 -30.39 11.85 30.78
C ILE A 69 -30.97 12.98 31.64
N SER A 70 -30.52 13.05 32.89
CA SER A 70 -30.85 14.15 33.80
C SER A 70 -29.91 15.34 33.59
N GLY A 71 -30.31 16.54 34.06
CA GLY A 71 -29.45 17.72 34.04
C GLY A 71 -28.10 17.50 34.76
N ASP A 72 -28.12 16.84 35.92
CA ASP A 72 -26.91 16.47 36.66
C ASP A 72 -26.05 15.44 35.91
N GLY A 73 -26.70 14.49 35.23
CA GLY A 73 -26.03 13.51 34.37
C GLY A 73 -25.28 14.19 33.23
N PHE A 74 -25.89 15.19 32.61
CA PHE A 74 -25.27 15.99 31.55
C PHE A 74 -24.13 16.88 32.06
N GLN A 75 -24.23 17.46 33.27
CA GLN A 75 -23.12 18.22 33.86
C GLN A 75 -21.90 17.33 34.17
N LYS A 76 -22.13 16.13 34.73
CA LYS A 76 -21.05 15.14 34.97
C LYS A 76 -20.36 14.72 33.67
N TYR A 77 -21.13 14.55 32.61
CA TYR A 77 -20.61 14.30 31.28
C TYR A 77 -19.68 15.42 30.81
N GLN A 78 -20.11 16.68 30.90
CA GLN A 78 -19.31 17.83 30.45
C GLN A 78 -17.99 17.94 31.21
N ALA A 79 -18.01 17.70 32.53
CA ALA A 79 -16.80 17.72 33.36
C ALA A 79 -15.77 16.66 32.91
N LYS A 80 -16.22 15.41 32.68
CA LYS A 80 -15.36 14.34 32.18
C LYS A 80 -14.79 14.62 30.79
N LEU A 81 -15.59 15.20 29.90
CA LEU A 81 -15.11 15.59 28.58
C LEU A 81 -14.00 16.64 28.67
N GLN A 82 -14.14 17.65 29.53
CA GLN A 82 -13.11 18.67 29.77
C GLN A 82 -11.82 18.07 30.36
N GLU A 83 -11.93 17.09 31.25
CA GLU A 83 -10.79 16.37 31.81
C GLU A 83 -10.01 15.64 30.72
N TYR A 84 -10.70 14.89 29.85
CA TYR A 84 -10.05 14.24 28.72
C TYR A 84 -9.44 15.26 27.75
N GLU A 85 -10.10 16.38 27.46
CA GLU A 85 -9.58 17.42 26.55
C GLU A 85 -8.28 18.02 27.10
N LYS A 86 -8.20 18.23 28.42
CA LYS A 86 -6.99 18.70 29.10
C LYS A 86 -5.88 17.65 28.99
N LYS A 87 -6.19 16.39 29.31
CA LYS A 87 -5.23 15.28 29.21
C LYS A 87 -4.67 15.12 27.81
N ALA A 88 -5.52 15.21 26.78
CA ALA A 88 -5.10 15.11 25.38
C ALA A 88 -4.16 16.27 24.98
N LYS A 89 -4.41 17.50 25.45
CA LYS A 89 -3.53 18.66 25.22
C LYS A 89 -2.14 18.48 25.84
N GLU A 90 -2.11 18.09 27.11
CA GLU A 90 -0.87 17.88 27.85
C GLU A 90 -0.05 16.76 27.23
N LEU A 91 -0.70 15.63 26.92
CA LEU A 91 -0.05 14.49 26.30
C LEU A 91 0.40 14.79 24.86
N GLY A 92 -0.45 15.43 24.06
CA GLY A 92 -0.17 15.75 22.66
C GLY A 92 1.08 16.61 22.47
N ALA A 93 1.32 17.59 23.35
CA ALA A 93 2.52 18.41 23.32
C ALA A 93 3.83 17.60 23.44
N THR A 94 3.80 16.44 24.12
CA THR A 94 4.99 15.59 24.29
C THR A 94 5.38 14.82 23.03
N TYR A 95 4.52 14.78 22.01
CA TYR A 95 4.79 14.03 20.77
C TYR A 95 5.52 14.84 19.72
N GLU A 96 5.50 16.17 19.79
CA GLU A 96 6.21 17.01 18.82
C GLU A 96 7.72 16.74 18.85
N GLY A 97 8.31 16.56 17.68
CA GLY A 97 9.71 16.20 17.50
C GLY A 97 10.03 14.71 17.63
N LYS A 98 9.08 13.85 18.06
CA LYS A 98 9.32 12.40 18.08
C LYS A 98 9.51 11.85 16.66
N PRO A 99 10.43 10.88 16.47
CA PRO A 99 10.68 10.30 15.16
C PRO A 99 9.51 9.43 14.70
N ILE A 100 9.33 9.36 13.39
CA ILE A 100 8.42 8.43 12.73
C ILE A 100 9.06 7.96 11.42
N LYS A 101 8.90 6.66 11.12
CA LYS A 101 9.43 6.10 9.89
C LYS A 101 8.61 6.59 8.69
N PHE A 102 9.30 7.14 7.70
CA PHE A 102 8.75 7.43 6.37
C PHE A 102 9.34 6.46 5.36
N GLU A 103 8.48 5.90 4.53
CA GLU A 103 8.84 5.04 3.42
C GLU A 103 8.17 5.56 2.14
N SER A 104 8.68 5.10 1.01
CA SER A 104 8.09 5.30 -0.31
C SER A 104 7.76 3.93 -0.90
N SER A 105 6.73 3.87 -1.72
CA SER A 105 6.50 2.70 -2.57
C SER A 105 7.62 2.57 -3.60
N GLU A 106 7.92 1.34 -4.01
CA GLU A 106 8.84 1.09 -5.13
C GLU A 106 8.41 1.84 -6.40
N GLY A 107 7.10 1.91 -6.69
CA GLY A 107 6.54 2.57 -7.86
C GLY A 107 6.79 4.08 -7.91
N LEU A 108 7.11 4.71 -6.78
CA LEU A 108 7.46 6.13 -6.72
C LEU A 108 8.92 6.41 -7.10
N GLY A 109 9.82 5.42 -6.97
CA GLY A 109 11.24 5.56 -7.31
C GLY A 109 12.00 6.62 -6.50
N ILE A 110 11.47 7.05 -5.36
CA ILE A 110 12.11 7.99 -4.43
C ILE A 110 12.41 7.32 -3.09
N THR A 111 13.15 7.97 -2.20
CA THR A 111 13.36 7.57 -0.80
C THR A 111 13.05 8.73 0.14
N PHE A 112 12.90 8.45 1.43
CA PHE A 112 12.72 9.47 2.47
C PHE A 112 13.83 9.37 3.52
N ALA A 113 14.24 10.53 4.04
CA ALA A 113 14.88 10.58 5.34
C ALA A 113 13.88 10.26 6.45
N ASP A 114 14.37 9.90 7.64
CA ASP A 114 13.51 9.73 8.81
C ASP A 114 12.65 10.98 9.04
N GLY A 115 11.38 10.74 9.33
CA GLY A 115 10.40 11.80 9.57
C GLY A 115 10.23 12.12 11.04
N VAL A 116 9.48 13.18 11.30
CA VAL A 116 9.13 13.62 12.65
C VAL A 116 7.65 13.97 12.75
N ILE A 117 7.11 13.89 13.96
CA ILE A 117 5.85 14.53 14.31
C ILE A 117 6.11 16.04 14.41
N ALA A 118 5.74 16.78 13.38
CA ALA A 118 6.06 18.19 13.25
C ALA A 118 5.15 19.10 14.10
N LYS A 119 3.89 18.71 14.31
CA LYS A 119 2.93 19.46 15.13
C LYS A 119 1.77 18.58 15.58
N VAL A 120 1.31 18.77 16.81
CA VAL A 120 0.10 18.13 17.35
C VAL A 120 -0.87 19.20 17.84
N ASN A 121 -2.06 19.25 17.23
CA ASN A 121 -3.18 20.01 17.77
C ASN A 121 -4.16 19.02 18.40
N ALA A 122 -4.09 18.88 19.72
CA ALA A 122 -4.99 18.04 20.49
C ALA A 122 -6.08 18.89 21.16
N GLY A 123 -7.33 18.65 20.79
CA GLY A 123 -8.53 19.20 21.41
C GLY A 123 -9.72 18.27 21.15
N ARG A 124 -10.91 18.82 20.87
CA ARG A 124 -12.06 18.01 20.39
C ARG A 124 -11.82 17.29 19.07
N ALA A 125 -10.85 17.79 18.31
CA ALA A 125 -10.27 17.10 17.18
C ALA A 125 -8.79 16.88 17.46
N LEU A 126 -8.28 15.74 17.02
CA LEU A 126 -6.87 15.46 16.91
C LEU A 126 -6.43 15.84 15.50
N GLN A 127 -5.40 16.68 15.40
CA GLN A 127 -4.65 16.84 14.17
C GLN A 127 -3.17 16.63 14.43
N VAL A 128 -2.57 15.69 13.72
CA VAL A 128 -1.13 15.42 13.77
C VAL A 128 -0.54 15.67 12.39
N ASN A 129 0.44 16.57 12.32
CA ASN A 129 1.20 16.83 11.11
C ASN A 129 2.54 16.10 11.21
N PHE A 130 2.85 15.29 10.21
CA PHE A 130 4.09 14.57 10.07
C PHE A 130 4.90 15.18 8.93
N ARG A 131 6.22 15.22 9.09
CA ARG A 131 7.12 15.82 8.10
C ARG A 131 8.30 14.93 7.82
N ALA A 132 8.68 14.82 6.55
CA ALA A 132 9.90 14.15 6.11
C ALA A 132 10.46 14.79 4.84
N LYS A 133 11.75 14.59 4.59
CA LYS A 133 12.44 15.04 3.38
C LYS A 133 12.53 13.90 2.37
N PRO A 134 11.90 14.01 1.18
CA PRO A 134 12.10 13.07 0.10
C PRO A 134 13.43 13.30 -0.62
N SER A 135 13.88 12.29 -1.37
CA SER A 135 15.05 12.38 -2.25
C SER A 135 14.80 13.19 -3.52
N ALA A 136 13.54 13.38 -3.92
CA ALA A 136 13.12 14.17 -5.06
C ALA A 136 11.73 14.80 -4.82
N GLU A 137 11.33 15.75 -5.68
CA GLU A 137 10.00 16.37 -5.62
C GLU A 137 8.88 15.33 -5.86
N VAL A 138 7.84 15.38 -5.03
CA VAL A 138 6.65 14.53 -5.15
C VAL A 138 5.41 15.38 -4.98
N ASP A 139 4.71 15.68 -6.06
CA ASP A 139 3.48 16.47 -6.05
C ASP A 139 2.46 15.89 -7.04
N PRO A 140 1.25 15.46 -6.62
CA PRO A 140 0.72 15.44 -5.25
C PRO A 140 1.22 14.27 -4.41
N VAL A 141 1.23 14.45 -3.08
CA VAL A 141 1.66 13.41 -2.12
C VAL A 141 0.47 12.55 -1.72
N TYR A 142 0.46 11.28 -2.13
CA TYR A 142 -0.50 10.29 -1.63
C TYR A 142 0.14 9.46 -0.53
N ALA A 143 -0.51 9.32 0.63
CA ALA A 143 0.10 8.69 1.80
C ALA A 143 -0.81 7.69 2.49
N TYR A 144 -0.20 6.63 2.99
CA TYR A 144 -0.78 5.61 3.84
C TYR A 144 -0.16 5.64 5.22
N PHE A 145 -1.02 5.57 6.24
CA PHE A 145 -0.64 5.22 7.59
C PHE A 145 -0.72 3.71 7.74
N LEU A 146 0.36 3.09 8.20
CA LEU A 146 0.50 1.64 8.32
C LEU A 146 0.79 1.24 9.76
N ASP A 147 0.37 0.03 10.12
CA ASP A 147 0.76 -0.61 11.38
C ASP A 147 2.11 -1.35 11.25
N ALA A 148 2.56 -1.98 12.34
CA ALA A 148 3.80 -2.75 12.38
C ALA A 148 3.85 -3.92 11.35
N ASN A 149 2.69 -4.44 10.98
CA ASN A 149 2.52 -5.56 10.06
C ASN A 149 2.30 -5.12 8.60
N ASN A 150 2.44 -3.82 8.31
CA ASN A 150 2.17 -3.20 7.01
C ASN A 150 0.69 -3.20 6.60
N ASN A 151 -0.25 -3.37 7.54
CA ASN A 151 -1.65 -3.24 7.20
C ASN A 151 -2.02 -1.76 7.03
N LEU A 152 -2.87 -1.48 6.04
CA LEU A 152 -3.41 -0.15 5.82
C LEU A 152 -4.34 0.25 6.97
N VAL A 153 -3.95 1.28 7.71
CA VAL A 153 -4.78 1.88 8.77
C VAL A 153 -5.66 2.99 8.19
N LEU A 154 -5.04 3.93 7.47
CA LEU A 154 -5.71 5.09 6.91
C LEU A 154 -4.98 5.60 5.67
N LYS A 155 -5.74 6.15 4.71
CA LYS A 155 -5.21 6.86 3.55
C LYS A 155 -5.46 8.36 3.66
N THR A 156 -4.51 9.17 3.21
CA THR A 156 -4.63 10.64 3.17
C THR A 156 -3.85 11.23 1.99
N VAL A 157 -4.12 12.50 1.70
CA VAL A 157 -3.35 13.29 0.74
C VAL A 157 -2.54 14.32 1.51
N GLY A 158 -1.22 14.31 1.32
CA GLY A 158 -0.30 15.28 1.87
C GLY A 158 0.02 16.40 0.88
N ASN A 159 1.02 17.19 1.22
CA ASN A 159 1.51 18.28 0.37
C ASN A 159 3.04 18.31 0.33
N TYR A 160 3.60 18.62 -0.83
CA TYR A 160 5.02 18.94 -0.97
C TYR A 160 5.23 20.45 -0.92
N ARG A 161 6.13 20.88 -0.04
CA ARG A 161 6.49 22.28 0.16
C ARG A 161 7.69 22.63 -0.68
N LYS A 162 7.45 23.33 -1.80
CA LYS A 162 8.52 23.81 -2.69
C LYS A 162 9.55 24.72 -2.01
N SER A 163 9.15 25.42 -0.95
CA SER A 163 10.01 26.37 -0.22
C SER A 163 11.22 25.72 0.46
N ASP A 164 11.07 24.48 0.94
CA ASP A 164 12.10 23.77 1.71
C ASP A 164 12.23 22.29 1.33
N GLY A 165 11.52 21.87 0.29
CA GLY A 165 11.55 20.51 -0.26
C GLY A 165 11.02 19.45 0.70
N MET A 166 10.10 19.81 1.61
CA MET A 166 9.56 18.91 2.63
C MET A 166 8.19 18.37 2.25
N VAL A 167 7.92 17.13 2.61
CA VAL A 167 6.57 16.54 2.55
C VAL A 167 5.89 16.69 3.90
N ASP A 168 4.67 17.22 3.91
CA ASP A 168 3.78 17.27 5.07
C ASP A 168 2.59 16.31 4.86
N VAL A 169 2.41 15.37 5.78
CA VAL A 169 1.26 14.46 5.80
C VAL A 169 0.45 14.75 7.06
N THR A 170 -0.87 14.87 6.94
CA THR A 170 -1.74 15.24 8.06
C THR A 170 -2.74 14.13 8.38
N LEU A 171 -2.72 13.68 9.65
CA LEU A 171 -3.79 12.90 10.25
C LEU A 171 -4.78 13.86 10.90
N ARG A 172 -6.08 13.74 10.57
CA ARG A 172 -7.16 14.50 11.22
C ARG A 172 -8.24 13.55 11.68
N MET A 173 -8.67 13.74 12.92
CA MET A 173 -9.79 13.01 13.49
C MET A 173 -10.57 13.93 14.40
N ALA A 174 -11.89 13.78 14.39
CA ALA A 174 -12.76 14.49 15.32
C ALA A 174 -13.54 13.48 16.13
N VAL A 175 -13.62 13.69 17.45
CA VAL A 175 -14.56 12.95 18.29
C VAL A 175 -15.99 13.33 17.90
N LYS A 176 -16.17 14.57 17.38
CA LYS A 176 -17.44 15.11 16.88
C LYS A 176 -17.25 15.94 15.61
N GLY A 177 -18.01 15.63 14.56
CA GLY A 177 -18.23 16.49 13.39
C GLY A 177 -19.73 16.69 13.16
N MET A 178 -20.13 17.81 12.54
CA MET A 178 -21.52 18.30 12.43
C MET A 178 -22.61 17.33 11.92
N ARG A 179 -22.30 16.08 11.53
CA ARG A 179 -23.30 15.06 11.19
C ARG A 179 -22.96 13.60 11.54
N LYS A 180 -21.75 13.25 12.04
CA LYS A 180 -21.37 11.86 12.43
C LYS A 180 -20.23 11.84 13.46
N THR A 181 -20.35 10.98 14.47
CA THR A 181 -19.27 10.55 15.37
C THR A 181 -18.31 9.63 14.61
N THR A 182 -17.00 9.76 14.88
CA THR A 182 -16.03 8.79 14.37
C THR A 182 -16.13 7.52 15.21
N PRO A 183 -16.37 6.33 14.62
CA PRO A 183 -16.52 5.10 15.39
C PRO A 183 -15.30 4.82 16.28
N VAL A 184 -15.53 4.31 17.49
CA VAL A 184 -14.47 3.93 18.45
C VAL A 184 -13.46 2.97 17.82
N GLU A 185 -13.92 2.04 16.98
CA GLU A 185 -13.07 1.09 16.26
C GLU A 185 -12.08 1.76 15.30
N SER A 186 -12.44 2.91 14.72
CA SER A 186 -11.52 3.67 13.88
C SER A 186 -10.39 4.29 14.70
N TRP A 187 -10.66 4.71 15.94
CA TRP A 187 -9.62 5.20 16.84
C TRP A 187 -8.67 4.10 17.27
N LYS A 188 -9.18 2.93 17.67
CA LYS A 188 -8.34 1.78 18.04
C LYS A 188 -7.35 1.37 16.93
N LYS A 189 -7.80 1.37 15.68
CA LYS A 189 -6.92 1.10 14.52
C LYS A 189 -5.83 2.16 14.35
N ILE A 190 -6.09 3.40 14.73
CA ILE A 190 -5.12 4.50 14.60
C ILE A 190 -4.06 4.44 15.71
N ALA A 191 -4.38 3.82 16.85
CA ALA A 191 -3.40 3.55 17.90
C ALA A 191 -2.29 2.60 17.44
N THR A 192 -2.47 1.83 16.35
CA THR A 192 -1.48 0.87 15.85
C THR A 192 -0.53 1.44 14.80
N ILE A 193 -0.70 2.71 14.39
CA ILE A 193 0.14 3.34 13.36
C ILE A 193 1.60 3.35 13.83
N THR A 194 2.51 2.78 13.04
CA THR A 194 3.95 2.81 13.30
C THR A 194 4.73 3.60 12.27
N LYS A 195 4.19 3.73 11.05
CA LYS A 195 4.90 4.35 9.93
C LYS A 195 3.97 4.95 8.89
N ILE A 196 4.57 5.78 8.02
CA ILE A 196 3.90 6.42 6.89
C ILE A 196 4.59 5.98 5.61
N MET A 197 3.81 5.52 4.63
CA MET A 197 4.29 5.22 3.29
C MET A 197 3.69 6.20 2.29
N VAL A 198 4.52 6.87 1.52
CA VAL A 198 4.08 7.65 0.37
C VAL A 198 4.00 6.72 -0.83
N VAL A 199 2.89 6.80 -1.57
CA VAL A 199 2.55 5.87 -2.65
C VAL A 199 2.20 6.63 -3.94
N THR A 200 2.20 5.94 -5.07
CA THR A 200 1.71 6.50 -6.33
C THR A 200 0.20 6.74 -6.26
N LYS A 201 -0.32 7.57 -7.17
CA LYS A 201 -1.77 7.80 -7.31
C LYS A 201 -2.55 6.51 -7.57
N ASP A 202 -1.99 5.63 -8.39
CA ASP A 202 -2.65 4.39 -8.78
C ASP A 202 -2.72 3.42 -7.60
N GLU A 203 -1.63 3.27 -6.84
CA GLU A 203 -1.61 2.52 -5.58
C GLU A 203 -2.60 3.11 -4.58
N TYR A 204 -2.58 4.44 -4.38
CA TYR A 204 -3.50 5.16 -3.50
C TYR A 204 -4.97 4.83 -3.78
N ASN A 205 -5.34 4.86 -5.06
CA ASN A 205 -6.70 4.58 -5.52
C ASN A 205 -7.07 3.11 -5.39
N ALA A 206 -6.11 2.19 -5.62
CA ALA A 206 -6.30 0.76 -5.46
C ALA A 206 -6.49 0.35 -3.99
N GLY A 207 -5.91 1.10 -3.04
CA GLY A 207 -6.00 0.78 -1.61
C GLY A 207 -5.12 -0.41 -1.20
N VAL A 208 -4.15 -0.77 -2.03
CA VAL A 208 -3.23 -1.90 -1.81
C VAL A 208 -1.93 -1.35 -1.26
N VAL A 209 -1.41 -1.93 -0.18
CA VAL A 209 -0.11 -1.54 0.39
C VAL A 209 1.01 -2.13 -0.48
N PRO A 210 1.80 -1.30 -1.16
CA PRO A 210 2.88 -1.76 -2.04
C PRO A 210 4.14 -2.13 -1.25
N ALA A 211 5.09 -2.78 -1.91
CA ALA A 211 6.42 -2.98 -1.35
C ALA A 211 7.15 -1.64 -1.14
N ALA A 212 7.89 -1.54 -0.03
CA ALA A 212 8.71 -0.36 0.26
C ALA A 212 9.94 -0.32 -0.66
N ALA A 213 10.30 0.86 -1.15
CA ALA A 213 11.46 1.07 -2.00
C ALA A 213 12.77 0.73 -1.25
N ASN A 214 13.43 -0.35 -1.65
CA ASN A 214 14.69 -0.81 -1.06
C ASN A 214 15.92 -0.05 -1.61
N GLY A 215 15.91 1.29 -1.61
CA GLY A 215 17.10 2.16 -1.76
C GLY A 215 18.05 1.94 -2.96
N ALA A 216 17.80 0.96 -3.83
CA ALA A 216 18.63 0.59 -4.96
C ALA A 216 18.03 1.24 -6.21
N THR A 217 18.72 2.27 -6.67
CA THR A 217 18.42 3.03 -7.88
C THR A 217 18.17 2.11 -9.07
N LYS A 218 16.94 2.13 -9.61
CA LYS A 218 16.70 1.90 -11.03
C LYS A 218 16.00 3.10 -11.64
N LYS A 219 16.80 3.89 -12.34
CA LYS A 219 16.36 4.92 -13.27
C LYS A 219 15.81 4.22 -14.51
N VAL A 220 14.52 4.34 -14.81
CA VAL A 220 13.99 4.17 -16.17
C VAL A 220 12.86 5.19 -16.39
N GLU A 221 13.05 6.05 -17.39
CA GLU A 221 12.06 6.99 -17.90
C GLU A 221 10.82 6.25 -18.44
N ALA A 222 9.65 6.84 -18.24
CA ALA A 222 8.36 6.27 -18.61
C ALA A 222 8.23 6.00 -20.12
N GLN A 223 7.86 4.76 -20.47
CA GLN A 223 7.14 4.45 -21.70
C GLN A 223 5.80 3.85 -21.29
N SER A 224 4.67 4.39 -21.79
CA SER A 224 3.36 3.79 -21.54
C SER A 224 3.36 2.38 -22.14
N ALA A 225 3.43 1.35 -21.29
CA ALA A 225 3.20 -0.02 -21.71
C ALA A 225 1.83 -0.10 -22.40
N SER A 226 1.75 -0.80 -23.53
CA SER A 226 0.47 -1.19 -24.13
C SER A 226 -0.28 -2.04 -23.11
N LYS A 227 -1.52 -1.69 -22.75
CA LYS A 227 -2.29 -2.37 -21.70
C LYS A 227 -3.49 -3.10 -22.30
N PHE A 228 -3.38 -4.41 -22.49
CA PHE A 228 -4.51 -5.24 -22.89
C PHE A 228 -5.42 -5.48 -21.70
N VAL A 229 -6.74 -5.37 -21.85
CA VAL A 229 -7.67 -5.85 -20.82
C VAL A 229 -8.01 -7.29 -21.15
N MET A 230 -7.51 -8.22 -20.36
CA MET A 230 -7.74 -9.65 -20.53
C MET A 230 -8.84 -10.11 -19.58
N THR A 231 -9.81 -10.81 -20.14
CA THR A 231 -10.97 -11.38 -19.46
C THR A 231 -11.00 -12.88 -19.69
N ASP A 232 -11.88 -13.59 -18.99
CA ASP A 232 -12.15 -15.01 -19.22
C ASP A 232 -12.74 -15.29 -20.62
N LYS A 233 -13.17 -14.24 -21.31
CA LYS A 233 -13.66 -14.24 -22.68
C LYS A 233 -12.63 -13.69 -23.66
N GLY A 234 -11.32 -13.62 -23.38
CA GLY A 234 -10.36 -13.02 -24.32
C GLY A 234 -10.01 -11.58 -23.97
N VAL A 235 -9.38 -10.87 -24.88
CA VAL A 235 -9.17 -9.42 -24.71
C VAL A 235 -10.51 -8.72 -24.89
N ASP A 236 -10.85 -7.72 -24.06
CA ASP A 236 -12.19 -7.09 -24.02
C ASP A 236 -12.81 -6.77 -25.40
N LYS A 237 -11.98 -6.39 -26.39
CA LYS A 237 -12.39 -6.13 -27.78
C LYS A 237 -12.18 -7.28 -28.77
N ILE A 238 -11.50 -8.34 -28.37
CA ILE A 238 -11.18 -9.56 -29.11
C ILE A 238 -11.63 -10.74 -28.24
N THR A 239 -12.93 -11.01 -28.28
CA THR A 239 -13.52 -12.01 -27.41
C THR A 239 -13.41 -13.42 -27.99
N LEU A 240 -13.25 -14.42 -27.14
CA LEU A 240 -13.44 -15.82 -27.47
C LEU A 240 -14.84 -16.02 -28.08
N GLY A 241 -14.93 -16.82 -29.13
CA GLY A 241 -16.13 -16.99 -29.93
C GLY A 241 -16.34 -15.93 -31.00
N ALA A 242 -15.54 -14.86 -31.05
CA ALA A 242 -15.62 -13.88 -32.13
C ALA A 242 -15.12 -14.50 -33.45
N ASP A 243 -15.68 -14.07 -34.57
CA ASP A 243 -15.19 -14.47 -35.89
C ASP A 243 -13.83 -13.82 -36.15
N ILE A 244 -12.78 -14.63 -36.25
CA ILE A 244 -11.38 -14.15 -36.36
C ILE A 244 -11.15 -13.28 -37.60
N ASN A 245 -11.92 -13.51 -38.66
CA ASN A 245 -11.83 -12.76 -39.91
C ASN A 245 -12.54 -11.39 -39.83
N LYS A 246 -13.29 -11.14 -38.76
CA LYS A 246 -14.04 -9.89 -38.53
C LYS A 246 -13.48 -9.07 -37.38
N LEU A 247 -12.30 -9.41 -36.86
CA LEU A 247 -11.68 -8.66 -35.77
C LEU A 247 -11.36 -7.21 -36.16
N PRO A 248 -11.37 -6.26 -35.21
CA PRO A 248 -11.04 -4.87 -35.49
C PRO A 248 -9.60 -4.77 -36.02
N LYS A 249 -9.41 -4.09 -37.15
CA LYS A 249 -8.10 -3.95 -37.82
C LYS A 249 -7.09 -3.14 -36.99
N SER A 250 -7.57 -2.25 -36.13
CA SER A 250 -6.77 -1.47 -35.19
C SER A 250 -7.63 -1.10 -33.98
N VAL A 251 -6.97 -0.87 -32.85
CA VAL A 251 -7.58 -0.27 -31.66
C VAL A 251 -6.61 0.75 -31.09
N GLU A 252 -7.06 2.01 -31.03
CA GLU A 252 -6.28 3.10 -30.46
C GLU A 252 -5.78 2.76 -29.06
N GLY A 253 -4.48 2.97 -28.83
CA GLY A 253 -3.81 2.67 -27.58
C GLY A 253 -3.46 1.20 -27.32
N LEU A 254 -3.89 0.26 -28.18
CA LEU A 254 -3.62 -1.18 -28.03
C LEU A 254 -2.78 -1.77 -29.17
N TYR A 255 -3.22 -1.60 -30.41
CA TYR A 255 -2.53 -2.12 -31.61
C TYR A 255 -2.93 -1.33 -32.86
N ASP A 256 -2.01 -1.24 -33.82
CA ASP A 256 -2.20 -0.48 -35.06
C ASP A 256 -2.57 -1.36 -36.26
N LYS A 257 -2.30 -2.67 -36.20
CA LYS A 257 -2.55 -3.60 -37.31
C LYS A 257 -2.81 -5.03 -36.81
N VAL A 258 -3.64 -5.74 -37.57
CA VAL A 258 -3.89 -7.19 -37.44
C VAL A 258 -3.63 -7.87 -38.78
N VAL A 259 -3.00 -9.04 -38.74
CA VAL A 259 -2.80 -9.92 -39.90
C VAL A 259 -3.38 -11.29 -39.56
N VAL A 260 -4.35 -11.75 -40.36
CA VAL A 260 -4.95 -13.08 -40.22
C VAL A 260 -4.37 -14.01 -41.29
N LYS A 261 -3.97 -15.22 -40.90
CA LYS A 261 -3.44 -16.26 -41.77
C LYS A 261 -4.05 -17.60 -41.41
N SER A 262 -4.27 -18.45 -42.42
CA SER A 262 -4.68 -19.83 -42.24
C SER A 262 -3.59 -20.74 -42.80
N GLU A 263 -3.19 -21.74 -42.01
CA GLU A 263 -2.16 -22.71 -42.36
C GLU A 263 -2.75 -24.11 -42.21
N TYR A 264 -2.68 -24.92 -43.27
CA TYR A 264 -3.15 -26.31 -43.27
C TYR A 264 -1.99 -27.24 -42.92
N ASN A 265 -2.16 -28.01 -41.83
CA ASN A 265 -1.25 -29.07 -41.43
C ASN A 265 -1.71 -30.39 -42.03
N ALA A 266 -1.05 -30.83 -43.10
CA ALA A 266 -1.38 -32.07 -43.79
C ALA A 266 -1.13 -33.35 -42.96
N MET A 267 -0.33 -33.28 -41.88
CA MET A 267 -0.10 -34.44 -41.01
C MET A 267 -1.22 -34.65 -39.99
N GLU A 268 -1.86 -33.56 -39.56
CA GLU A 268 -2.97 -33.57 -38.61
C GLU A 268 -4.33 -33.45 -39.32
N ASP A 269 -4.32 -33.17 -40.64
CA ASP A 269 -5.50 -32.87 -41.46
C ASP A 269 -6.34 -31.70 -40.92
N GLU A 270 -5.66 -30.73 -40.28
CA GLU A 270 -6.28 -29.61 -39.60
C GLU A 270 -5.82 -28.28 -40.19
N THR A 271 -6.71 -27.28 -40.24
CA THR A 271 -6.38 -25.91 -40.65
C THR A 271 -6.41 -24.98 -39.44
N THR A 272 -5.25 -24.44 -39.09
CA THR A 272 -5.13 -23.48 -37.99
C THR A 272 -5.20 -22.07 -38.54
N THR A 273 -6.12 -21.26 -38.01
CA THR A 273 -6.23 -19.84 -38.37
C THR A 273 -5.77 -18.96 -37.21
N THR A 274 -4.80 -18.09 -37.47
CA THR A 274 -4.14 -17.24 -36.47
C THR A 274 -4.20 -15.78 -36.89
N ALA A 275 -4.44 -14.90 -35.91
CA ALA A 275 -4.37 -13.45 -36.03
C ALA A 275 -3.19 -12.92 -35.20
N THR A 276 -2.29 -12.18 -35.85
CA THR A 276 -1.15 -11.51 -35.20
C THR A 276 -1.39 -10.01 -35.12
N PHE A 277 -1.19 -9.43 -33.94
CA PHE A 277 -1.46 -8.03 -33.65
C PHE A 277 -0.15 -7.29 -33.43
N THR A 278 0.02 -6.15 -34.11
CA THR A 278 1.22 -5.31 -33.96
C THR A 278 0.90 -3.94 -33.40
N LEU A 279 1.86 -3.36 -32.68
CA LEU A 279 1.86 -1.95 -32.32
C LEU A 279 3.24 -1.37 -32.60
N LYS A 280 3.30 -0.26 -33.36
CA LYS A 280 4.53 0.42 -33.75
C LYS A 280 5.54 -0.56 -34.38
N GLY A 281 5.03 -1.49 -35.19
CA GLY A 281 5.82 -2.51 -35.87
C GLY A 281 6.33 -3.67 -35.01
N LYS A 282 5.96 -3.75 -33.73
CA LYS A 282 6.27 -4.89 -32.85
C LYS A 282 5.04 -5.76 -32.64
N GLU A 283 5.20 -7.07 -32.68
CA GLU A 283 4.16 -8.01 -32.26
C GLU A 283 3.89 -7.85 -30.77
N VAL A 284 2.62 -7.78 -30.41
CA VAL A 284 2.19 -7.56 -29.02
C VAL A 284 1.24 -8.63 -28.52
N MET A 285 0.56 -9.35 -29.41
CA MET A 285 -0.45 -10.35 -29.06
C MET A 285 -0.75 -11.23 -30.27
N THR A 286 -1.20 -12.45 -30.01
CA THR A 286 -1.72 -13.39 -31.00
C THR A 286 -3.09 -13.94 -30.57
N ALA A 287 -3.91 -14.32 -31.52
CA ALA A 287 -5.15 -15.04 -31.30
C ALA A 287 -5.27 -16.21 -32.28
N MET A 288 -5.80 -17.33 -31.84
CA MET A 288 -6.05 -18.51 -32.68
C MET A 288 -7.54 -18.81 -32.71
N ALA A 289 -7.99 -19.38 -33.82
CA ALA A 289 -9.38 -19.78 -34.03
C ALA A 289 -9.54 -21.29 -34.17
N ASP A 290 -10.73 -21.77 -33.82
CA ASP A 290 -11.21 -23.11 -34.13
C ASP A 290 -11.55 -23.28 -35.62
N GLU A 291 -11.94 -24.50 -36.01
CA GLU A 291 -12.35 -24.86 -37.36
C GLU A 291 -13.53 -24.02 -37.88
N ALA A 292 -14.38 -23.50 -36.98
CA ALA A 292 -15.49 -22.60 -37.30
C ALA A 292 -15.06 -21.13 -37.42
N ASN A 293 -13.75 -20.86 -37.47
CA ASN A 293 -13.14 -19.54 -37.48
C ASN A 293 -13.49 -18.68 -36.26
N LYS A 294 -13.82 -19.31 -35.13
CA LYS A 294 -14.10 -18.61 -33.88
C LYS A 294 -12.86 -18.57 -33.01
N VAL A 295 -12.51 -17.38 -32.53
CA VAL A 295 -11.37 -17.20 -31.63
C VAL A 295 -11.53 -18.13 -30.42
N CYS A 296 -10.61 -19.06 -30.24
CA CYS A 296 -10.63 -20.03 -29.14
C CYS A 296 -9.50 -19.79 -28.13
N TYR A 297 -8.45 -19.07 -28.53
CA TYR A 297 -7.27 -18.79 -27.72
C TYR A 297 -6.70 -17.40 -28.03
N VAL A 298 -6.22 -16.70 -27.00
CA VAL A 298 -5.53 -15.40 -27.12
C VAL A 298 -4.32 -15.38 -26.19
N ALA A 299 -3.18 -14.90 -26.69
CA ALA A 299 -1.91 -14.86 -25.96
C ALA A 299 -1.17 -13.53 -26.12
N VAL A 300 -0.54 -13.06 -25.04
CA VAL A 300 0.30 -11.86 -24.98
C VAL A 300 1.70 -12.28 -24.54
N GLN A 301 2.69 -12.09 -25.42
CA GLN A 301 4.05 -12.61 -25.24
C GLN A 301 5.15 -11.54 -25.35
N ALA A 302 4.78 -10.29 -25.63
CA ALA A 302 5.75 -9.23 -25.86
C ALA A 302 6.22 -8.60 -24.53
N PRO A 303 7.53 -8.61 -24.21
CA PRO A 303 8.05 -8.04 -22.97
C PRO A 303 7.71 -6.55 -22.80
N GLY A 304 7.33 -6.15 -21.59
CA GLY A 304 6.91 -4.78 -21.29
C GLY A 304 5.50 -4.42 -21.78
N VAL A 305 4.73 -5.40 -22.26
CA VAL A 305 3.29 -5.27 -22.48
C VAL A 305 2.55 -5.64 -21.19
N GLY A 306 1.67 -4.74 -20.76
CA GLY A 306 0.81 -4.94 -19.60
C GLY A 306 -0.50 -5.62 -20.00
N VAL A 307 -0.97 -6.49 -19.14
CA VAL A 307 -2.24 -7.21 -19.26
C VAL A 307 -3.03 -6.99 -17.99
N LYS A 308 -4.11 -6.24 -18.09
CA LYS A 308 -5.05 -5.97 -17.02
C LYS A 308 -6.09 -7.09 -16.95
N ILE A 309 -6.15 -7.80 -15.83
CA ILE A 309 -7.17 -8.83 -15.56
C ILE A 309 -7.94 -8.41 -14.32
N GLY A 310 -9.23 -8.15 -14.49
CA GLY A 310 -10.04 -7.53 -13.45
C GLY A 310 -9.40 -6.21 -12.99
N ASN A 311 -8.96 -6.19 -11.73
CA ASN A 311 -8.32 -5.02 -11.13
C ASN A 311 -6.78 -5.09 -11.11
N ALA A 312 -6.18 -6.24 -11.43
CA ALA A 312 -4.73 -6.42 -11.43
C ALA A 312 -4.15 -6.14 -12.83
N THR A 313 -2.91 -5.67 -12.90
CA THR A 313 -2.14 -5.58 -14.14
C THR A 313 -0.88 -6.43 -14.02
N PHE A 314 -0.66 -7.29 -14.99
CA PHE A 314 0.46 -8.21 -15.07
C PHE A 314 1.27 -7.89 -16.31
N GLU A 315 2.59 -7.86 -16.20
CA GLU A 315 3.46 -7.55 -17.34
C GLU A 315 4.20 -8.79 -17.79
N VAL A 316 4.32 -8.97 -19.11
CA VAL A 316 5.26 -9.95 -19.66
C VAL A 316 6.67 -9.49 -19.28
N GLY A 317 7.40 -10.35 -18.58
CA GLY A 317 8.70 -10.10 -17.96
C GLY A 317 8.66 -9.93 -16.44
N ALA A 318 7.47 -9.87 -15.82
CA ALA A 318 7.34 -9.79 -14.36
C ALA A 318 7.77 -11.08 -13.67
N PRO A 319 8.40 -11.05 -12.48
CA PRO A 319 8.72 -12.27 -11.74
C PRO A 319 7.44 -13.02 -11.33
N VAL A 320 7.40 -14.34 -11.53
CA VAL A 320 6.24 -15.18 -11.21
C VAL A 320 5.87 -15.09 -9.73
N ASN A 321 6.87 -14.99 -8.86
CA ASN A 321 6.64 -14.84 -7.41
C ASN A 321 5.87 -13.56 -7.06
N GLU A 322 5.97 -12.50 -7.87
CA GLU A 322 5.16 -11.29 -7.70
C GLU A 322 3.74 -11.49 -8.24
N VAL A 323 3.60 -12.22 -9.35
CA VAL A 323 2.30 -12.57 -9.95
C VAL A 323 1.47 -13.43 -8.98
N LEU A 324 2.08 -14.40 -8.31
CA LEU A 324 1.43 -15.28 -7.33
C LEU A 324 0.94 -14.55 -6.07
N LYS A 325 1.41 -13.32 -5.81
CA LYS A 325 0.90 -12.51 -4.69
C LYS A 325 -0.44 -11.86 -4.99
N ALA A 326 -0.84 -11.78 -6.26
CA ALA A 326 -2.08 -11.13 -6.64
C ALA A 326 -3.30 -11.98 -6.26
N ASN A 327 -4.30 -11.35 -5.64
CA ASN A 327 -5.49 -12.05 -5.16
C ASN A 327 -6.25 -12.71 -6.33
N GLY A 328 -6.65 -13.97 -6.14
CA GLY A 328 -7.30 -14.78 -7.17
C GLY A 328 -6.34 -15.47 -8.12
N VAL A 329 -5.05 -15.12 -8.10
CA VAL A 329 -4.00 -15.88 -8.77
C VAL A 329 -3.62 -17.07 -7.89
N LYS A 330 -3.52 -18.25 -8.50
CA LYS A 330 -3.12 -19.48 -7.84
C LYS A 330 -1.93 -20.08 -8.55
N LYS A 331 -1.09 -20.77 -7.79
CA LYS A 331 -0.12 -21.68 -8.39
C LYS A 331 -0.87 -22.81 -9.09
N ASP A 332 -0.34 -23.23 -10.23
CA ASP A 332 -0.87 -24.33 -11.02
C ASP A 332 0.25 -25.37 -11.20
N ASP A 333 -0.14 -26.62 -11.48
CA ASP A 333 0.82 -27.70 -11.69
C ASP A 333 1.34 -27.75 -13.13
N THR A 334 0.59 -27.18 -14.08
CA THR A 334 0.93 -27.10 -15.51
C THR A 334 1.51 -25.73 -15.87
N TYR A 335 0.92 -24.66 -15.32
CA TYR A 335 1.33 -23.28 -15.56
C TYR A 335 2.05 -22.68 -14.34
N ALA A 336 2.80 -21.62 -14.57
CA ALA A 336 3.48 -20.91 -13.48
C ALA A 336 2.48 -20.27 -12.50
N ALA A 337 1.37 -19.79 -13.03
CA ALA A 337 0.21 -19.33 -12.27
C ALA A 337 -1.07 -19.34 -13.12
N VAL A 338 -2.23 -19.25 -12.47
CA VAL A 338 -3.54 -19.12 -13.12
C VAL A 338 -4.43 -18.11 -12.39
N TYR A 339 -5.24 -17.36 -13.13
CA TYR A 339 -6.31 -16.49 -12.62
C TYR A 339 -7.61 -16.79 -13.37
N GLY A 340 -8.52 -17.52 -12.74
CA GLY A 340 -9.73 -17.99 -13.42
C GLY A 340 -9.36 -18.85 -14.64
N LYS A 341 -9.67 -18.36 -15.84
CA LYS A 341 -9.29 -19.00 -17.13
C LYS A 341 -8.02 -18.44 -17.76
N VAL A 342 -7.39 -17.47 -17.12
CA VAL A 342 -6.15 -16.85 -17.61
C VAL A 342 -4.96 -17.62 -17.06
N GLN A 343 -4.01 -17.96 -17.91
CA GLN A 343 -2.84 -18.77 -17.62
C GLN A 343 -1.58 -17.92 -17.79
N PHE A 344 -0.59 -18.17 -16.94
CA PHE A 344 0.71 -17.50 -16.97
C PHE A 344 1.81 -18.57 -17.12
N GLU A 345 2.63 -18.45 -18.16
CA GLU A 345 3.81 -19.29 -18.33
C GLU A 345 5.07 -18.54 -17.89
N ALA A 346 6.06 -19.29 -17.42
CA ALA A 346 7.33 -18.76 -16.98
C ALA A 346 8.47 -19.23 -17.88
N ASP A 347 9.46 -18.35 -18.06
CA ASP A 347 10.73 -18.72 -18.64
C ASP A 347 11.64 -19.45 -17.63
N VAL A 348 12.81 -19.87 -18.09
CA VAL A 348 13.85 -20.51 -17.27
C VAL A 348 14.37 -19.64 -16.12
N ASN A 349 14.07 -18.34 -16.11
CA ASN A 349 14.44 -17.38 -15.06
C ASN A 349 13.28 -17.06 -14.11
N ASN A 350 12.18 -17.82 -14.16
CA ASN A 350 10.98 -17.62 -13.36
C ASN A 350 10.32 -16.24 -13.56
N LYS A 351 10.36 -15.73 -14.80
CA LYS A 351 9.63 -14.53 -15.23
C LYS A 351 8.54 -14.90 -16.20
N VAL A 352 7.42 -14.18 -16.15
CA VAL A 352 6.29 -14.38 -17.08
C VAL A 352 6.77 -14.17 -18.50
N CYS A 353 6.65 -15.18 -19.35
CA CYS A 353 6.95 -15.10 -20.78
C CYS A 353 5.69 -15.11 -21.66
N ASN A 354 4.57 -15.63 -21.14
CA ASN A 354 3.29 -15.67 -21.84
C ASN A 354 2.13 -15.45 -20.86
N ILE A 355 1.11 -14.69 -21.29
CA ILE A 355 -0.17 -14.55 -20.59
C ILE A 355 -1.27 -14.89 -21.59
N SER A 356 -2.07 -15.92 -21.30
CA SER A 356 -3.03 -16.46 -22.26
C SER A 356 -4.39 -16.79 -21.67
N VAL A 357 -5.41 -16.85 -22.53
CA VAL A 357 -6.76 -17.28 -22.16
C VAL A 357 -7.38 -18.12 -23.27
N GLY A 358 -8.10 -19.17 -22.86
CA GLY A 358 -8.68 -20.15 -23.77
C GLY A 358 -7.90 -21.46 -23.73
N SER A 359 -8.37 -22.46 -24.48
CA SER A 359 -7.66 -23.71 -24.62
C SER A 359 -6.68 -23.57 -25.79
N ALA A 360 -5.39 -23.81 -25.53
CA ALA A 360 -4.35 -23.90 -26.55
C ALA A 360 -4.34 -25.28 -27.26
N TRP A 361 -5.46 -26.02 -27.15
CA TRP A 361 -5.65 -27.44 -27.45
C TRP A 361 -5.18 -28.38 -26.34
#